data_AF-A0AAW0IY08-F1
#
_entry.id   AF-A0AAW0IY08-F1
#
_cell.length_a   1.000
_cell.length_b   1.000
_cell.length_c   1.000
_cell.angle_alpha   90.00
_cell.angle_beta   90.00
_cell.angle_gamma   90.00
#
_symmetry.space_group_name_H-M   'P 1'
#
loop_
_entity.id
_entity.type
_entity.pdbx_description
1 polymer ?
#
loop_
_entity_poly.entity_id
_entity_poly.type
_entity_poly.pdbx_seq_one_letter_code
_entity_poly.pdbx_strand_id
1 'polypeptide(L)'
;MKEMRSDREELSVTTLVSGNIERMSGIRNVDDDDDDGRVCEALDVYVYVGSYVVPIFGVRENGACLAVVGRGRDVVNAKYSDWVRLRKPLEKMRPFAVTELLLSNDGDQILEGYVTNFSLFVER
;
A
#
# COMPACT_ATOMS: atom_id res chain seq x y z
N MET A 1 -30.84 6.36 -10.02
CA MET A 1 -30.34 7.71 -9.69
C MET A 1 -28.83 7.58 -9.60
N LYS A 2 -28.09 8.17 -10.55
CA LYS A 2 -26.63 8.00 -10.67
C LYS A 2 -26.01 9.16 -9.91
N GLU A 3 -25.37 8.91 -8.76
CA GLU A 3 -24.60 9.94 -8.08
C GLU A 3 -23.44 10.34 -9.00
N MET A 4 -23.55 11.54 -9.56
CA MET A 4 -22.45 12.17 -10.28
C MET A 4 -21.47 12.61 -9.19
N ARG A 5 -20.34 11.91 -9.08
CA ARG A 5 -19.26 12.32 -8.16
C ARG A 5 -18.91 13.76 -8.53
N SER A 6 -19.23 14.70 -7.63
CA SER A 6 -18.77 16.09 -7.70
C SER A 6 -17.24 16.10 -7.87
N ASP A 7 -16.69 17.12 -8.54
CA ASP A 7 -15.25 17.41 -8.70
C ASP A 7 -14.51 17.51 -7.35
N ARG A 8 -14.48 16.42 -6.60
CA ARG A 8 -13.73 16.28 -5.36
C ARG A 8 -12.32 15.94 -5.78
N GLU A 9 -11.41 16.85 -5.48
CA GLU A 9 -9.97 16.57 -5.51
C GLU A 9 -9.71 15.36 -4.59
N GLU A 10 -9.19 14.28 -5.14
CA GLU A 10 -8.71 13.17 -4.33
C GLU A 10 -7.33 13.53 -3.77
N LEU A 11 -7.05 13.13 -2.53
CA LEU A 11 -5.78 13.38 -1.86
C LEU A 11 -5.08 12.06 -1.54
N SER A 12 -3.77 12.03 -1.72
CA SER A 12 -2.89 10.97 -1.24
C SER A 12 -2.26 11.40 0.08
N VAL A 13 -2.27 10.49 1.05
CA VAL A 13 -1.61 10.68 2.35
C VAL A 13 -0.53 9.61 2.48
N THR A 14 0.71 10.03 2.70
CA THR A 14 1.84 9.14 2.95
C THR A 14 2.43 9.47 4.32
N THR A 15 2.54 8.46 5.18
CA THR A 15 3.15 8.59 6.50
C THR A 15 4.46 7.82 6.53
N LEU A 16 5.54 8.49 6.90
CA LEU A 16 6.83 7.89 7.20
C LEU A 16 7.07 7.96 8.70
N VAL A 17 7.26 6.81 9.33
CA VAL A 17 7.66 6.71 10.73
C VAL A 17 9.12 6.31 10.77
N SER A 18 9.94 7.14 11.41
CA SER A 18 11.35 6.89 11.70
C SER A 18 11.54 6.83 13.21
N GLY A 19 12.59 6.17 13.69
CA GLY A 19 12.82 6.06 15.13
C GLY A 19 14.29 5.83 15.43
N ASN A 20 14.75 6.37 16.56
CA ASN A 20 16.11 6.13 17.03
C ASN A 20 16.12 4.96 18.02
N ILE A 21 16.70 3.84 17.60
CA ILE A 21 16.82 2.61 18.41
C ILE A 21 17.53 2.87 19.76
N GLU A 22 18.48 3.80 19.82
CA GLU A 22 19.19 4.15 21.06
C GLU A 22 18.25 4.84 22.06
N ARG A 23 17.35 5.71 21.59
CA ARG A 23 16.28 6.32 22.40
C ARG A 23 15.23 5.30 22.84
N MET A 24 14.97 4.30 22.01
CA MET A 24 14.06 3.19 22.34
C MET A 24 14.66 2.23 23.37
N SER A 25 15.99 2.09 23.44
CA SER A 25 16.67 1.17 24.36
C SER A 25 16.55 1.56 25.85
N GLY A 26 16.21 2.82 26.13
CA GLY A 26 15.89 3.32 27.47
C GLY A 26 14.46 2.99 27.93
N ILE A 27 13.60 2.53 27.03
CA ILE A 27 12.20 2.11 27.29
C ILE A 27 12.19 0.63 27.68
N ARG A 28 12.99 0.26 28.68
CA ARG A 28 12.98 -1.11 29.23
C ARG A 28 12.18 -1.14 30.52
N ASN A 29 10.98 -1.73 30.42
CA ASN A 29 10.14 -2.30 31.47
C ASN A 29 10.03 -1.48 32.77
N VAL A 30 8.93 -0.75 32.91
CA VAL A 30 8.27 -0.60 34.21
C VAL A 30 6.77 -0.76 33.96
N ASP A 31 6.13 -1.63 34.73
CA ASP A 31 4.71 -1.98 34.71
C ASP A 31 3.77 -0.81 35.06
N ASP A 32 3.90 0.33 34.38
CA ASP A 32 3.08 1.52 34.59
C ASP A 32 2.30 1.84 33.30
N ASP A 33 0.98 2.02 33.45
CA ASP A 33 0.00 2.38 32.41
C ASP A 33 0.28 3.76 31.71
N ASP A 34 1.48 4.32 31.87
CA ASP A 34 1.96 5.63 31.39
C ASP A 34 3.05 5.53 30.27
N ASP A 35 3.33 4.33 29.74
CA ASP A 35 4.43 4.07 28.78
C ASP A 35 4.20 4.60 27.34
N ASP A 36 2.96 4.93 26.98
CA ASP A 36 2.61 5.37 25.61
C ASP A 36 3.29 6.71 25.23
N GLY A 37 3.56 7.56 26.24
CA GLY A 37 4.26 8.84 26.06
C GLY A 37 5.74 8.70 25.70
N ARG A 38 6.42 7.64 26.17
CA ARG A 38 7.86 7.42 25.93
C ARG A 38 8.15 6.91 24.54
N VAL A 39 7.25 6.08 23.99
CA VAL A 39 7.33 5.59 22.62
C VAL A 39 7.19 6.75 21.62
N CYS A 40 6.30 7.71 21.91
CA CYS A 40 6.11 8.91 21.09
C CYS A 40 7.36 9.81 21.05
N GLU A 41 8.15 9.90 22.12
CA GLU A 41 9.40 10.68 22.17
C GLU A 41 10.54 10.06 21.34
N ALA A 42 10.47 8.76 21.06
CA ALA A 42 11.50 8.01 20.35
C ALA A 42 11.26 7.91 18.83
N LEU A 43 10.07 8.31 18.36
CA LEU A 43 9.63 8.19 16.97
C LEU A 43 9.41 9.57 16.33
N ASP A 44 9.96 9.74 15.14
CA ASP A 44 9.69 10.88 14.26
C ASP A 44 8.64 10.47 13.22
N VAL A 45 7.53 11.22 13.14
CA VAL A 45 6.46 10.98 12.17
C VAL A 45 6.40 12.11 11.15
N TYR A 46 6.58 11.77 9.89
CA TYR A 46 6.46 12.69 8.76
C TYR A 46 5.20 12.35 7.97
N VAL A 47 4.35 13.35 7.72
CA VAL A 47 3.12 13.21 6.93
C VAL A 47 3.23 14.07 5.68
N TYR A 48 3.10 13.43 4.52
CA TYR A 48 2.99 14.08 3.23
C TYR A 48 1.54 13.96 2.73
N VAL A 49 0.94 15.09 2.37
CA VAL A 49 -0.39 15.16 1.75
C VAL A 49 -0.26 15.86 0.41
N GLY A 50 -0.76 15.23 -0.65
CA GLY A 50 -0.70 15.79 -2.01
C GLY A 50 -1.87 15.35 -2.86
N SER A 51 -2.16 16.10 -3.92
CA SER A 51 -3.22 15.76 -4.87
C SER A 51 -3.00 14.38 -5.49
N TYR A 52 -4.05 13.59 -5.54
CA TYR A 52 -4.09 12.27 -6.15
C TYR A 52 -4.96 12.32 -7.40
N VAL A 53 -4.38 11.93 -8.53
CA VAL A 53 -5.12 11.76 -9.78
C VAL A 53 -5.52 10.31 -9.90
N VAL A 54 -6.82 10.03 -9.80
CA VAL A 54 -7.35 8.69 -10.00
C VAL A 54 -7.01 8.23 -11.41
N PRO A 55 -6.34 7.08 -11.58
CA PRO A 55 -6.18 6.52 -12.91
C PRO A 55 -7.57 6.13 -13.45
N ILE A 56 -7.91 6.62 -14.65
CA ILE A 56 -9.24 6.49 -15.26
C ILE A 56 -9.41 5.08 -15.85
N PHE A 57 -9.60 4.07 -15.00
CA PHE A 57 -10.06 2.73 -15.37
C PHE A 57 -11.33 2.38 -14.56
N GLY A 58 -12.20 1.52 -15.10
CA GLY A 58 -13.49 1.15 -14.49
C GLY A 58 -14.72 1.95 -14.98
N VAL A 59 -14.58 2.78 -16.02
CA VAL A 59 -15.74 3.31 -16.75
C VAL A 59 -16.32 2.15 -17.60
N ARG A 60 -17.64 2.15 -17.85
CA ARG A 60 -18.42 1.03 -18.45
C ARG A 60 -17.83 0.40 -19.73
N GLU A 61 -16.90 1.07 -20.40
CA GLU A 61 -16.22 0.67 -21.63
C GLU A 61 -14.69 0.50 -21.48
N ASN A 62 -14.11 0.77 -20.32
CA ASN A 62 -12.67 0.75 -20.06
C ASN A 62 -12.36 0.02 -18.74
N GLY A 63 -12.35 -1.31 -18.75
CA GLY A 63 -11.95 -2.12 -17.60
C GLY A 63 -10.45 -2.01 -17.30
N ALA A 64 -10.04 -2.39 -16.09
CA ALA A 64 -8.61 -2.52 -15.79
C ALA A 64 -8.01 -3.66 -16.62
N CYS A 65 -6.89 -3.41 -17.28
CA CYS A 65 -6.08 -4.43 -17.93
C CYS A 65 -5.04 -4.91 -16.92
N LEU A 66 -5.10 -6.20 -16.57
CA LEU A 66 -4.31 -6.80 -15.50
C LEU A 66 -3.25 -7.73 -16.07
N ALA A 67 -2.05 -7.71 -15.48
CA ALA A 67 -1.05 -8.77 -15.71
C ALA A 67 -0.47 -9.24 -14.38
N VAL A 68 -0.26 -10.55 -14.27
CA VAL A 68 0.42 -11.16 -13.12
C VAL A 68 1.93 -10.99 -13.30
N VAL A 69 2.61 -10.49 -12.26
CA VAL A 69 4.05 -10.23 -12.32
C VAL A 69 4.76 -10.53 -11.01
N GLY A 70 6.06 -10.79 -11.13
CA GLY A 70 6.99 -10.87 -10.02
C GLY A 70 7.46 -12.29 -9.75
N ARG A 71 8.54 -12.36 -8.97
CA ARG A 71 8.91 -13.62 -8.31
C ARG A 71 7.91 -13.86 -7.21
N GLY A 72 7.73 -15.13 -6.93
CA GLY A 72 6.97 -15.58 -5.81
C GLY A 72 7.34 -14.92 -4.48
N ARG A 73 6.35 -14.53 -3.68
CA ARG A 73 6.54 -13.90 -2.36
C ARG A 73 5.44 -14.28 -1.38
N ASP A 74 5.76 -14.22 -0.09
CA ASP A 74 4.77 -14.40 0.97
C ASP A 74 3.87 -13.17 1.14
N VAL A 75 2.67 -13.40 1.68
CA VAL A 75 1.75 -12.32 2.07
C VAL A 75 2.39 -11.49 3.17
N VAL A 76 2.60 -10.20 2.93
CA VAL A 76 3.22 -9.31 3.92
C VAL A 76 2.14 -8.82 4.90
N ASN A 77 2.38 -9.01 6.20
CA ASN A 77 1.45 -8.65 7.26
C ASN A 77 1.23 -7.13 7.40
N ALA A 78 2.14 -6.31 6.84
CA ALA A 78 2.04 -4.86 6.78
C ALA A 78 2.86 -4.31 5.61
N LYS A 79 2.47 -3.16 5.03
CA LYS A 79 3.26 -2.46 4.01
C LYS A 79 4.49 -1.79 4.65
N TYR A 80 5.50 -2.59 5.00
CA TYR A 80 6.76 -2.09 5.59
C TYR A 80 7.78 -1.67 4.52
N SER A 81 8.83 -0.95 4.91
CA SER A 81 9.80 -0.29 4.03
C SER A 81 10.42 -1.17 2.91
N ASP A 82 10.60 -2.48 3.14
CA ASP A 82 11.11 -3.39 2.11
C ASP A 82 10.15 -3.58 0.94
N TRP A 83 8.84 -3.46 1.19
CA TRP A 83 7.84 -3.45 0.14
C TRP A 83 8.07 -2.29 -0.83
N VAL A 84 8.38 -1.10 -0.31
CA VAL A 84 8.66 0.10 -1.12
C VAL A 84 9.90 -0.10 -2.00
N ARG A 85 10.91 -0.83 -1.51
CA ARG A 85 12.14 -1.13 -2.27
C ARG A 85 11.88 -2.08 -3.44
N LEU A 86 11.07 -3.12 -3.21
CA LEU A 86 10.70 -4.11 -4.23
C LEU A 86 9.71 -3.57 -5.26
N ARG A 87 8.98 -2.51 -4.89
CA ARG A 87 7.94 -1.90 -5.72
C ARG A 87 8.47 -1.36 -7.05
N LYS A 88 9.56 -0.57 -7.03
CA LYS A 88 10.09 0.06 -8.26
C LYS A 88 10.52 -0.93 -9.35
N PRO A 89 11.25 -2.03 -9.04
CA PRO A 89 11.57 -3.05 -10.04
C PRO A 89 10.33 -3.76 -10.62
N LEU A 90 9.32 -4.03 -9.81
CA LEU A 90 8.10 -4.71 -10.27
C LEU A 90 7.32 -3.86 -11.28
N GLU A 91 7.19 -2.56 -11.03
CA GLU A 91 6.52 -1.63 -11.94
C GLU A 91 7.20 -1.55 -13.31
N LYS A 92 8.54 -1.64 -13.34
CA LYS A 92 9.30 -1.63 -14.60
C LYS A 92 9.02 -2.85 -15.46
N MET A 93 8.46 -3.93 -14.89
CA MET A 93 8.06 -5.12 -15.64
C MET A 93 6.64 -4.99 -16.22
N ARG A 94 5.90 -3.90 -15.93
CA ARG A 94 4.54 -3.72 -16.42
C ARG A 94 4.52 -3.63 -17.96
N PRO A 95 3.77 -4.51 -18.65
CA PRO A 95 3.55 -4.37 -20.09
C PRO A 95 2.86 -3.05 -20.42
N PHE A 96 3.15 -2.47 -21.59
CA PHE A 96 2.65 -1.14 -21.97
C PHE A 96 1.10 -1.01 -21.93
N ALA A 97 0.38 -2.07 -22.26
CA ALA A 97 -1.09 -2.07 -22.31
C ALA A 97 -1.76 -2.39 -20.95
N VAL A 98 -0.97 -2.68 -19.91
CA VAL A 98 -1.47 -3.10 -18.59
C VAL A 98 -1.62 -1.87 -17.70
N THR A 99 -2.78 -1.75 -17.07
CA THR A 99 -3.11 -0.63 -16.17
C THR A 99 -2.78 -0.94 -14.71
N GLU A 100 -2.78 -2.22 -14.33
CA GLU A 100 -2.51 -2.66 -12.96
C GLU A 100 -1.82 -4.04 -12.95
N LEU A 101 -0.94 -4.23 -11.98
CA LEU A 101 -0.20 -5.48 -11.80
C LEU A 101 -0.81 -6.30 -10.66
N LEU A 102 -0.98 -7.59 -10.90
CA LEU A 102 -1.33 -8.56 -9.86
C LEU A 102 -0.07 -9.28 -9.38
N LEU A 103 0.02 -9.43 -8.06
CA LEU A 103 1.16 -10.04 -7.41
C LEU A 103 0.82 -11.48 -7.04
N SER A 104 1.78 -12.38 -7.25
CA SER A 104 1.61 -13.81 -6.99
C SER A 104 2.70 -14.35 -6.06
N ASN A 105 2.38 -15.45 -5.37
CA ASN A 105 3.27 -16.17 -4.45
C ASN A 105 4.28 -17.08 -5.15
N ASP A 106 3.97 -17.64 -6.31
CA ASP A 106 4.81 -18.51 -7.16
C ASP A 106 4.11 -18.88 -8.49
N GLY A 107 2.97 -18.25 -8.79
CA GLY A 107 2.08 -18.62 -9.88
C GLY A 107 0.80 -19.34 -9.42
N ASP A 108 0.78 -19.89 -8.21
CA ASP A 108 -0.36 -20.69 -7.74
C ASP A 108 -1.46 -19.85 -7.07
N GLN A 109 -1.10 -18.71 -6.47
CA GLN A 109 -2.02 -17.83 -5.75
C GLN A 109 -1.84 -16.37 -6.16
N ILE A 110 -2.97 -15.68 -6.34
CA ILE A 110 -3.00 -14.23 -6.48
C ILE A 110 -3.13 -13.63 -5.08
N LEU A 111 -2.24 -12.69 -4.75
CA LEU A 111 -2.13 -12.12 -3.42
C LEU A 111 -2.88 -10.78 -3.30
N GLU A 112 -2.40 -9.78 -4.02
CA GLU A 112 -2.94 -8.42 -4.02
C GLU A 112 -2.56 -7.74 -5.35
N GLY A 113 -3.13 -6.56 -5.60
CA GLY A 113 -2.66 -5.68 -6.66
C GLY A 113 -1.39 -4.93 -6.24
N TYR A 114 -0.70 -4.35 -7.20
CA TYR A 114 0.55 -3.62 -6.95
C TYR A 114 0.34 -2.33 -6.16
N VAL A 115 -0.78 -1.63 -6.39
CA VAL A 115 -1.23 -0.50 -5.56
C VAL A 115 -2.60 -0.68 -4.94
N THR A 116 -3.32 -1.73 -5.33
CA THR A 116 -4.73 -1.99 -5.00
C THR A 116 -4.92 -3.32 -4.28
N ASN A 117 -6.03 -3.45 -3.55
CA ASN A 117 -6.57 -4.74 -3.17
C ASN A 117 -7.70 -5.10 -4.14
N PHE A 118 -7.99 -6.39 -4.34
CA PHE A 118 -9.09 -6.82 -5.19
C PHE A 118 -10.05 -7.76 -4.44
N SER A 119 -11.23 -7.94 -5.01
CA SER A 119 -12.24 -8.87 -4.50
C SER A 119 -12.87 -9.58 -5.69
N LEU A 120 -13.12 -10.88 -5.54
CA LEU A 120 -13.74 -11.71 -6.57
C LEU A 120 -15.19 -11.97 -6.19
N PHE A 121 -16.08 -11.79 -7.17
CA PHE A 121 -17.48 -12.18 -7.06
C PHE A 121 -17.69 -13.38 -7.97
N VAL A 122 -18.18 -14.48 -7.40
CA VAL A 122 -18.53 -15.69 -8.15
C VAL A 122 -20.05 -15.78 -8.17
N GLU A 123 -20.62 -15.67 -9.36
CA GLU A 123 -22.06 -15.88 -9.57
C GLU A 123 -22.30 -17.40 -9.65
N ARG A 124 -23.25 -17.90 -8.85
CA ARG A 124 -23.64 -19.31 -8.80
C ARG A 124 -24.91 -19.55 -9.58
#